data_AF-A0A7H0LQL4-F1
#
_entry.id   AF-A0A7H0LQL4-F1
#
_cell.length_a   1.000
_cell.length_b   1.000
_cell.length_c   1.000
_cell.angle_alpha   90.00
_cell.angle_beta   90.00
_cell.angle_gamma   90.00
#
_symmetry.space_group_name_H-M   'P 1'
#
loop_
_entity.id
_entity.type
_entity.pdbx_description
1 polymer ?
#
loop_
_entity_poly.entity_id
_entity_poly.type
_entity_poly.pdbx_seq_one_letter_code
_entity_poly.pdbx_strand_id
1 'polypeptide(L)'
;MKGPTVDPIENPKTTTSKAANDTNPISAQALKDGAAKITKDAGNKARSYAEDGKARAGGALDELSKMINDAAGTVDEKIGAQYGQYARTAAEAVSGFSESLKAKEIDDLIADARGFVKKSPVIAIGTAAAIGFVLVRLIKSGIDAADRTTDNKA
;
A
#
# COMPACT_ATOMS: atom_id res chain seq x y z
N MET A 1 -23.64 -52.61 -41.64
CA MET A 1 -23.73 -51.95 -40.33
C MET A 1 -22.38 -51.30 -40.03
N LYS A 2 -22.24 -49.99 -40.26
CA LYS A 2 -21.08 -49.18 -39.84
C LYS A 2 -21.54 -48.41 -38.61
N GLY A 3 -20.99 -48.70 -37.44
CA GLY A 3 -21.26 -47.94 -36.21
C GLY A 3 -20.61 -46.55 -36.27
N PRO A 4 -21.10 -45.56 -35.51
CA PRO A 4 -20.48 -44.25 -35.48
C PRO A 4 -19.15 -44.34 -34.74
N THR A 5 -18.07 -43.91 -35.39
CA THR A 5 -16.81 -43.59 -34.74
C THR A 5 -17.05 -42.40 -33.83
N VAL A 6 -16.87 -42.59 -32.52
CA VAL A 6 -16.82 -41.50 -31.55
C VAL A 6 -15.51 -40.75 -31.78
N ASP A 7 -15.59 -39.53 -32.31
CA ASP A 7 -14.44 -38.63 -32.34
C ASP A 7 -14.04 -38.31 -30.88
N PRO A 8 -12.74 -38.34 -30.53
CA PRO A 8 -12.29 -37.87 -29.24
C PRO A 8 -12.68 -36.41 -29.07
N ILE A 9 -13.38 -36.13 -27.97
CA ILE A 9 -13.75 -34.79 -27.52
C ILE A 9 -12.48 -33.93 -27.52
N GLU A 10 -12.41 -32.97 -28.45
CA GLU A 10 -11.35 -31.98 -28.52
C GLU A 10 -11.41 -31.16 -27.23
N ASN A 11 -10.53 -31.49 -26.30
CA ASN A 11 -10.41 -30.77 -25.04
C ASN A 11 -9.97 -29.34 -25.39
N PRO A 12 -10.79 -28.29 -25.17
CA PRO A 12 -10.32 -26.94 -25.37
C PRO A 12 -9.23 -26.71 -24.35
N LYS A 13 -7.97 -26.72 -24.80
CA LYS A 13 -6.86 -26.14 -24.04
C LYS A 13 -7.21 -24.67 -23.83
N THR A 14 -7.87 -24.46 -22.71
CA THR A 14 -7.83 -23.30 -21.84
C THR A 14 -6.85 -22.26 -22.36
N THR A 15 -7.39 -21.29 -23.08
CA THR A 15 -6.77 -20.02 -23.39
C THR A 15 -6.60 -19.23 -22.09
N THR A 16 -5.64 -19.65 -21.27
CA THR A 16 -5.29 -18.95 -20.03
C THR A 16 -3.78 -18.98 -19.86
N SER A 17 -3.22 -17.76 -19.82
CA SER A 17 -1.85 -17.42 -19.40
C SER A 17 -0.71 -17.61 -20.42
N LYS A 18 -0.79 -16.90 -21.56
CA LYS A 18 0.41 -16.42 -22.28
C LYS A 18 0.68 -14.94 -21.95
N ALA A 19 0.99 -14.65 -20.68
CA ALA A 19 1.38 -13.31 -20.24
C ALA A 19 2.43 -13.31 -19.11
N ALA A 20 3.29 -14.33 -19.04
CA ALA A 20 4.34 -14.41 -18.01
C ALA A 20 5.68 -14.97 -18.51
N ASN A 21 5.98 -14.92 -19.81
CA ASN A 21 7.26 -15.44 -20.30
C ASN A 21 7.81 -14.70 -21.54
N ASP A 22 7.73 -13.37 -21.54
CA ASP A 22 8.61 -12.53 -22.39
C ASP A 22 9.56 -11.77 -21.47
N THR A 23 10.33 -12.52 -20.69
CA THR A 23 11.44 -11.99 -19.89
C THR A 23 12.64 -11.82 -20.81
N ASN A 24 12.61 -10.76 -21.64
CA ASN A 24 13.86 -10.16 -22.08
C ASN A 24 14.61 -9.80 -20.79
N PRO A 25 15.85 -10.28 -20.54
CA PRO A 25 16.54 -9.92 -19.32
C PRO A 25 16.77 -8.41 -19.41
N ILE A 26 15.89 -7.64 -18.77
CA ILE A 26 16.22 -6.25 -18.48
C ILE A 26 17.51 -6.38 -17.70
N SER A 27 18.60 -5.95 -18.34
CA SER A 27 19.92 -6.19 -17.78
C SER A 27 19.92 -5.59 -16.38
N ALA A 28 20.50 -6.31 -15.42
CA ALA A 28 20.58 -5.80 -14.06
C ALA A 28 21.17 -4.38 -14.05
N GLN A 29 22.08 -4.08 -14.98
CA GLN A 29 22.54 -2.74 -15.34
C GLN A 29 21.42 -1.77 -15.72
N ALA A 30 20.60 -2.07 -16.72
CA ALA A 30 19.52 -1.17 -17.15
C ALA A 30 18.47 -0.93 -16.05
N LEU A 31 18.16 -1.97 -15.25
CA LEU A 31 17.31 -1.82 -14.06
C LEU A 31 17.97 -0.92 -13.01
N LYS A 32 19.27 -1.09 -12.76
CA LYS A 32 20.02 -0.28 -11.80
C LYS A 32 20.10 1.17 -12.24
N ASP A 33 20.38 1.42 -13.52
CA ASP A 33 20.51 2.75 -14.10
C ASP A 33 19.18 3.50 -14.12
N GLY A 34 18.10 2.80 -14.53
CA GLY A 34 16.74 3.34 -14.47
C GLY A 34 16.28 3.62 -13.03
N ALA A 35 16.54 2.68 -12.11
CA ALA A 35 16.21 2.87 -10.70
C ALA A 35 17.02 4.02 -10.07
N ALA A 36 18.30 4.18 -10.41
CA ALA A 36 19.14 5.26 -9.88
C ALA A 36 18.64 6.65 -10.31
N LYS A 37 18.25 6.81 -11.58
CA LYS A 37 17.62 8.04 -12.09
C LYS A 37 16.32 8.36 -11.35
N ILE A 38 15.41 7.38 -11.28
CA ILE A 38 14.11 7.54 -10.63
C ILE A 38 14.28 7.85 -9.14
N THR A 39 15.17 7.15 -8.44
CA THR A 39 15.39 7.35 -7.00
C THR A 39 15.91 8.76 -6.70
N LYS A 40 16.78 9.30 -7.55
CA LYS A 40 17.35 10.65 -7.36
C LYS A 40 16.30 11.75 -7.57
N ASP A 41 15.56 11.68 -8.65
CA ASP A 41 14.58 12.73 -9.00
C ASP A 41 13.30 12.60 -8.16
N ALA A 42 12.80 11.38 -7.95
CA ALA A 42 11.64 11.12 -7.12
C ALA A 42 11.95 11.31 -5.63
N GLY A 43 13.16 11.01 -5.15
CA GLY A 43 13.54 11.18 -3.74
C GLY A 43 13.46 12.62 -3.27
N ASN A 44 14.00 13.56 -4.06
CA ASN A 44 13.94 14.99 -3.75
C ASN A 44 12.50 15.50 -3.75
N LYS A 45 11.72 15.10 -4.76
CA LYS A 45 10.31 15.51 -4.88
C LYS A 45 9.46 14.90 -3.77
N ALA A 46 9.64 13.62 -3.47
CA ALA A 46 8.94 12.92 -2.40
C ALA A 46 9.24 13.53 -1.02
N ARG A 47 10.48 13.97 -0.76
CA ARG A 47 10.83 14.65 0.50
C ARG A 47 10.07 15.96 0.65
N SER A 48 10.06 16.79 -0.40
CA SER A 48 9.27 18.04 -0.42
C SER A 48 7.77 17.78 -0.28
N TYR A 49 7.20 16.79 -0.98
CA TYR A 49 5.78 16.42 -0.82
C TYR A 49 5.47 15.83 0.56
N ALA A 50 6.40 15.12 1.18
CA ALA A 50 6.24 14.56 2.52
C ALA A 50 6.25 15.68 3.57
N GLU A 51 7.11 16.68 3.44
CA GLU A 51 7.14 17.87 4.30
C GLU A 51 5.82 18.65 4.20
N ASP A 52 5.37 18.95 2.97
CA ASP A 52 4.08 19.61 2.72
C ASP A 52 2.89 18.76 3.18
N GLY A 53 2.94 17.46 2.94
CA GLY A 53 1.92 16.49 3.32
C GLY A 53 1.81 16.37 4.83
N LYS A 54 2.93 16.40 5.56
CA LYS A 54 2.97 16.38 7.03
C LYS A 54 2.32 17.62 7.60
N ALA A 55 2.56 18.80 7.04
CA ALA A 55 1.91 20.03 7.49
C ALA A 55 0.38 19.98 7.28
N ARG A 56 -0.07 19.57 6.08
CA ARG A 56 -1.50 19.45 5.74
C ARG A 56 -2.20 18.37 6.57
N ALA A 57 -1.61 17.19 6.67
CA ALA A 57 -2.13 16.10 7.46
C ALA A 57 -2.10 16.44 8.95
N GLY A 58 -1.04 17.10 9.45
CA GLY A 58 -0.96 17.55 10.84
C GLY A 58 -2.12 18.44 11.23
N GLY A 59 -2.46 19.43 10.40
CA GLY A 59 -3.64 20.28 10.63
C GLY A 59 -4.95 19.48 10.65
N ALA A 60 -5.15 18.58 9.68
CA ALA A 60 -6.36 17.74 9.63
C ALA A 60 -6.45 16.75 10.80
N LEU A 61 -5.31 16.20 11.23
CA LEU A 61 -5.21 15.28 12.37
C LEU A 61 -5.40 16.00 13.70
N ASP A 62 -4.94 17.25 13.84
CA ASP A 62 -5.18 18.07 15.03
C ASP A 62 -6.68 18.38 15.18
N GLU A 63 -7.36 18.68 14.07
CA GLU A 63 -8.80 18.94 14.06
C GLU A 63 -9.62 17.68 14.36
N LEU A 64 -9.22 16.54 13.78
CA LEU A 64 -9.80 15.24 14.12
C LEU A 64 -9.54 14.86 15.58
N SER A 65 -8.33 15.13 16.09
CA SER A 65 -7.96 14.82 17.48
C SER A 65 -8.78 15.65 18.47
N LYS A 66 -9.03 16.93 18.17
CA LYS A 66 -9.95 17.76 18.96
C LYS A 66 -11.36 17.17 18.97
N MET A 67 -11.89 16.79 17.80
CA MET A 67 -13.22 16.20 17.69
C MET A 67 -13.34 14.87 18.45
N ILE A 68 -12.32 14.02 18.39
CA ILE A 68 -12.27 12.75 19.14
C ILE A 68 -12.16 13.02 20.63
N ASN A 69 -11.36 14.00 21.07
CA ASN A 69 -11.20 14.31 22.49
C ASN A 69 -12.48 14.89 23.10
N ASP A 70 -13.18 15.77 22.37
CA ASP A 70 -14.50 16.27 22.75
C ASP A 70 -15.53 15.13 22.87
N ALA A 71 -15.47 14.14 21.97
CA ALA A 71 -16.31 12.94 22.03
C ALA A 71 -15.91 11.96 23.15
N ALA A 72 -14.61 11.76 23.38
CA ALA A 72 -14.07 10.84 24.38
C ALA A 72 -14.32 11.33 25.80
N GLY A 73 -14.28 12.65 26.04
CA GLY A 73 -14.75 13.24 27.31
C GLY A 73 -16.20 12.90 27.64
N THR A 74 -16.99 12.49 26.64
CA THR A 74 -18.38 12.04 26.79
C THR A 74 -18.50 10.51 26.95
N VAL A 75 -17.45 9.72 26.69
CA VAL A 75 -17.47 8.24 26.60
C VAL A 75 -16.68 7.54 27.73
N ASP A 76 -15.78 8.26 28.41
CA ASP A 76 -14.86 7.72 29.44
C ASP A 76 -15.57 7.08 30.66
N GLU A 77 -16.88 7.31 30.84
CA GLU A 77 -17.68 6.79 31.96
C GLU A 77 -18.02 5.28 31.90
N LYS A 78 -17.70 4.55 30.82
CA LYS A 78 -18.27 3.20 30.62
C LYS A 78 -17.34 2.02 30.33
N ILE A 79 -16.02 2.15 30.26
CA ILE A 79 -15.18 1.01 29.81
C ILE A 79 -14.31 0.42 30.93
N GLY A 80 -14.66 -0.80 31.34
CA GLY A 80 -14.02 -1.55 32.42
C GLY A 80 -12.73 -2.30 32.04
N ALA A 81 -12.02 -2.77 33.08
CA ALA A 81 -10.61 -3.22 33.07
C ALA A 81 -10.21 -4.34 32.07
N GLN A 82 -11.14 -5.12 31.53
CA GLN A 82 -10.81 -6.28 30.67
C GLN A 82 -10.54 -5.93 29.20
N TYR A 83 -10.96 -4.76 28.70
CA TYR A 83 -10.58 -4.27 27.37
C TYR A 83 -9.19 -3.59 27.35
N GLY A 84 -8.58 -3.41 28.53
CA GLY A 84 -7.35 -2.63 28.70
C GLY A 84 -6.08 -3.29 28.17
N GLN A 85 -6.01 -4.62 28.11
CA GLN A 85 -4.74 -5.30 27.81
C GLN A 85 -4.42 -5.36 26.32
N TYR A 86 -5.43 -5.61 25.48
CA TYR A 86 -5.31 -5.48 24.02
C TYR A 86 -5.09 -4.02 23.62
N ALA A 87 -5.81 -3.10 24.29
CA ALA A 87 -5.61 -1.67 24.10
C ALA A 87 -4.17 -1.25 24.47
N ARG A 88 -3.59 -1.79 25.54
CA ARG A 88 -2.22 -1.48 25.97
C ARG A 88 -1.16 -1.99 25.00
N THR A 89 -1.30 -3.21 24.49
CA THR A 89 -0.36 -3.75 23.48
C THR A 89 -0.43 -2.95 22.17
N ALA A 90 -1.65 -2.64 21.71
CA ALA A 90 -1.83 -1.78 20.55
C ALA A 90 -1.30 -0.36 20.83
N ALA A 91 -1.52 0.18 22.02
CA ALA A 91 -1.02 1.48 22.43
C ALA A 91 0.51 1.53 22.50
N GLU A 92 1.19 0.47 22.95
CA GLU A 92 2.65 0.38 22.95
C GLU A 92 3.21 0.36 21.51
N ALA A 93 2.60 -0.42 20.62
CA ALA A 93 2.98 -0.43 19.20
C ALA A 93 2.75 0.92 18.52
N VAL A 94 1.62 1.57 18.78
CA VAL A 94 1.29 2.90 18.26
C VAL A 94 2.21 3.96 18.86
N SER A 95 2.48 3.90 20.17
CA SER A 95 3.38 4.83 20.87
C SER A 95 4.79 4.73 20.29
N GLY A 96 5.36 3.52 20.15
CA GLY A 96 6.68 3.34 19.55
C GLY A 96 6.76 3.85 18.10
N PHE A 97 5.69 3.69 17.32
CA PHE A 97 5.59 4.26 15.98
C PHE A 97 5.50 5.79 15.98
N SER A 98 4.65 6.37 16.84
CA SER A 98 4.49 7.82 17.00
C SER A 98 5.76 8.49 17.51
N GLU A 99 6.47 7.84 18.42
CA GLU A 99 7.74 8.32 18.97
C GLU A 99 8.84 8.26 17.92
N SER A 100 8.87 7.21 17.10
CA SER A 100 9.72 7.16 15.90
C SER A 100 9.37 8.29 14.91
N LEU A 101 8.08 8.55 14.67
CA LEU A 101 7.62 9.59 13.75
C LEU A 101 7.90 11.01 14.25
N LYS A 102 7.91 11.22 15.58
CA LYS A 102 8.13 12.50 16.24
C LYS A 102 9.60 12.78 16.53
N ALA A 103 10.37 11.75 16.87
CA ALA A 103 11.77 11.86 17.26
C ALA A 103 12.76 11.65 16.10
N LYS A 104 12.38 10.93 15.03
CA LYS A 104 13.29 10.70 13.91
C LYS A 104 13.09 11.71 12.78
N GLU A 105 14.21 12.17 12.26
CA GLU A 105 14.27 12.72 10.92
C GLU A 105 13.96 11.61 9.91
N ILE A 106 13.41 11.98 8.75
CA ILE A 106 13.08 11.05 7.66
C ILE A 106 14.25 10.11 7.32
N ASP A 107 15.49 10.59 7.50
CA ASP A 107 16.72 9.83 7.24
C ASP A 107 16.93 8.65 8.20
N ASP A 108 16.53 8.78 9.46
CA ASP A 108 16.64 7.72 10.47
C ASP A 108 15.57 6.63 10.27
N LEU A 109 14.36 7.01 9.82
CA LEU A 109 13.34 6.04 9.40
C LEU A 109 13.80 5.25 8.18
N ILE A 110 14.43 5.94 7.21
CA ILE A 110 14.98 5.31 6.01
C ILE A 110 16.10 4.34 6.37
N ALA A 111 16.96 4.68 7.34
CA ALA A 111 18.03 3.80 7.80
C ALA A 111 17.49 2.49 8.39
N ASP A 112 16.48 2.56 9.26
CA ASP A 112 15.86 1.37 9.87
C ASP A 112 15.12 0.52 8.82
N ALA A 113 14.36 1.17 7.93
CA ALA A 113 13.67 0.51 6.84
C ALA A 113 14.66 -0.23 5.91
N ARG A 114 15.80 0.39 5.59
CA ARG A 114 16.89 -0.27 4.84
C ARG A 114 17.41 -1.50 5.59
N GLY A 115 17.53 -1.43 6.92
CA GLY A 115 17.89 -2.56 7.77
C GLY A 115 16.91 -3.72 7.65
N PHE A 116 15.61 -3.43 7.70
CA PHE A 116 14.55 -4.43 7.56
C PHE A 116 14.52 -5.10 6.18
N VAL A 117 14.66 -4.31 5.11
CA VAL A 117 14.75 -4.82 3.73
C VAL A 117 15.97 -5.73 3.56
N LYS A 118 17.13 -5.35 4.13
CA LYS A 118 18.36 -6.15 4.10
C LYS A 118 18.21 -7.47 4.86
N LYS A 119 17.47 -7.48 5.97
CA LYS A 119 17.20 -8.67 6.77
C LYS A 119 16.27 -9.64 6.05
N SER A 120 15.23 -9.12 5.40
CA SER A 120 14.17 -9.92 4.80
C SER A 120 13.72 -9.35 3.44
N PRO A 121 14.47 -9.59 2.34
CA PRO A 121 14.16 -9.04 1.03
C PRO A 121 12.81 -9.50 0.48
N VAL A 122 12.37 -10.73 0.79
CA VAL A 122 11.08 -11.28 0.34
C VAL A 122 9.90 -10.50 0.91
N ILE A 123 9.95 -10.16 2.22
CA ILE A 123 8.88 -9.41 2.88
C ILE A 123 8.75 -8.03 2.24
N ALA A 124 9.88 -7.36 2.00
CA ALA A 124 9.92 -6.06 1.36
C ALA A 124 9.25 -6.06 -0.03
N ILE A 125 9.61 -7.03 -0.88
CA ILE A 125 9.02 -7.17 -2.23
C ILE A 125 7.51 -7.44 -2.14
N GLY A 126 7.07 -8.32 -1.23
CA GLY A 126 5.66 -8.62 -1.01
C GLY A 126 4.86 -7.39 -0.57
N THR A 127 5.39 -6.63 0.40
CA THR A 127 4.75 -5.38 0.87
C THR A 127 4.70 -4.31 -0.21
N ALA A 128 5.77 -4.14 -1.00
CA ALA A 128 5.81 -3.14 -2.08
C ALA A 128 4.78 -3.45 -3.18
N ALA A 129 4.66 -4.72 -3.56
CA ALA A 129 3.66 -5.17 -4.53
C ALA A 129 2.23 -4.95 -4.03
N ALA A 130 1.96 -5.26 -2.76
CA ALA A 130 0.65 -5.06 -2.15
C ALA A 130 0.26 -3.57 -2.08
N ILE A 131 1.17 -2.70 -1.61
CA ILE A 131 0.94 -1.26 -1.53
C ILE A 131 0.71 -0.68 -2.94
N GLY A 132 1.55 -1.06 -3.91
CA GLY A 132 1.39 -0.64 -5.30
C GLY A 132 0.03 -1.05 -5.87
N PHE A 133 -0.42 -2.29 -5.61
CA PHE A 133 -1.72 -2.78 -6.04
C PHE A 133 -2.88 -1.98 -5.42
N VAL A 134 -2.81 -1.67 -4.13
CA VAL A 134 -3.84 -0.88 -3.45
C VAL A 134 -3.94 0.52 -4.04
N LEU A 135 -2.81 1.18 -4.30
CA LEU A 135 -2.78 2.50 -4.94
C LEU A 135 -3.39 2.46 -6.35
N VAL A 136 -3.00 1.47 -7.16
CA VAL A 136 -3.57 1.25 -8.51
C VAL A 136 -5.07 0.98 -8.41
N ARG A 137 -5.50 0.15 -7.45
CA ARG A 137 -6.91 -0.17 -7.22
C ARG A 137 -7.70 1.08 -6.84
N LEU A 138 -7.16 1.95 -6.00
CA LEU A 138 -7.82 3.18 -5.57
C LEU A 138 -7.96 4.17 -6.74
N ILE A 139 -6.90 4.38 -7.51
CA ILE A 139 -6.92 5.23 -8.71
C ILE A 139 -7.93 4.67 -9.73
N LYS A 140 -7.85 3.37 -10.02
CA LYS A 140 -8.78 2.70 -10.94
C LYS A 140 -10.22 2.77 -10.45
N SER A 141 -10.47 2.57 -9.16
CA SER A 141 -11.83 2.66 -8.59
C SER A 141 -12.38 4.08 -8.67
N GLY A 142 -11.54 5.10 -8.49
CA GLY A 142 -11.94 6.50 -8.65
C GLY A 142 -12.27 6.85 -10.10
N ILE A 143 -11.50 6.34 -11.06
CA ILE A 143 -11.74 6.55 -12.51
C ILE A 143 -12.97 5.78 -12.98
N ASP A 144 -13.12 4.51 -12.59
CA ASP A 144 -14.28 3.69 -12.92
C ASP A 144 -15.58 4.26 -12.29
N ALA A 145 -15.48 4.94 -11.13
CA ALA A 145 -16.59 5.64 -10.51
C ALA A 145 -16.96 6.94 -11.25
N ALA A 146 -16.00 7.64 -11.84
CA ALA A 146 -16.25 8.84 -12.64
C ALA A 146 -16.98 8.49 -13.97
N ASP A 147 -16.61 7.37 -14.60
CA ASP A 147 -17.16 6.94 -15.90
C ASP A 147 -18.63 6.47 -15.83
N ARG A 148 -19.07 6.00 -14.65
CA ARG A 148 -20.47 5.59 -14.41
C ARG A 148 -21.46 6.75 -14.30
N THR A 149 -20.97 7.99 -14.24
CA THR A 149 -21.83 9.18 -14.09
C THR A 149 -22.26 9.75 -15.46
N THR A 150 -21.61 9.34 -16.54
CA THR A 150 -21.87 9.82 -17.91
C THR A 150 -22.85 8.97 -18.73
N ASP A 151 -23.18 7.75 -18.29
CA ASP A 151 -24.10 6.85 -19.00
C ASP A 151 -25.57 6.93 -18.54
N ASN A 152 -25.90 7.79 -17.57
CA ASN A 152 -27.28 8.05 -17.16
C ASN A 152 -27.87 9.27 -17.88
N LYS A 153 -27.75 9.28 -19.21
CA LYS A 153 -28.43 10.26 -20.08
C LYS A 153 -28.61 9.68 -21.48
N ALA A 154 -29.54 8.72 -21.60
CA ALA A 154 -30.18 8.35 -22.86
C ALA A 154 -31.69 8.22 -22.63
#